data_AF-A0A7H4M708-F1
#
_entry.id   AF-A0A7H4M708-F1
#
_cell.length_a   1.000
_cell.length_b   1.000
_cell.length_c   1.000
_cell.angle_alpha   90.00
_cell.angle_beta   90.00
_cell.angle_gamma   90.00
#
_symmetry.space_group_name_H-M   'P 1'
#
loop_
_entity.id
_entity.type
_entity.pdbx_description
1 polymer ?
#
loop_
_entity_poly.entity_id
_entity_poly.type
_entity_poly.pdbx_seq_one_letter_code
_entity_poly.pdbx_strand_id
1 'polypeptide(L)'
;MGSQVGRPGVLTQCSLEEATELKLGMLGHTCYAETISVYGTEPVFTDGDDTPWSKGFLASSYASRGLKMRFTSGSGSEVQMGYAEGKSMLYLEARCIYITKAAAYRVCKTVPSAASACRLRCFRHSRGAGGKPDLFVAGSGVRLQ
;
A
#
# COMPACT_ATOMS: atom_id res chain seq x y z
N MET A 1 -8.92 20.52 7.32
CA MET A 1 -8.92 21.86 7.96
C MET A 1 -7.80 22.00 8.97
N GLY A 2 -7.76 21.24 10.08
CA GLY A 2 -6.72 21.39 11.11
C GLY A 2 -5.27 21.26 10.60
N SER A 3 -5.02 20.35 9.65
CA SER A 3 -3.70 20.16 9.03
C SER A 3 -3.18 21.40 8.30
N GLN A 4 -4.06 22.15 7.62
CA GLN A 4 -3.69 23.33 6.83
C GLN A 4 -3.42 24.55 7.72
N VAL A 5 -4.02 24.60 8.91
CA VAL A 5 -3.77 25.66 9.91
C VAL A 5 -2.37 25.52 10.51
N GLY A 6 -1.94 24.29 10.81
CA GLY A 6 -0.61 24.04 11.37
C GLY A 6 0.52 24.25 10.36
N ARG A 7 0.40 23.66 9.16
CA ARG A 7 1.36 23.87 8.07
C ARG A 7 0.66 23.80 6.71
N PRO A 8 0.69 24.87 5.90
CA PRO A 8 0.08 24.85 4.58
C PRO A 8 0.78 23.81 3.69
N GLY A 9 -0.02 23.07 2.91
CA GLY A 9 0.49 22.03 2.00
C GLY A 9 0.65 20.64 2.62
N VAL A 10 0.17 20.42 3.86
CA VAL A 10 0.10 19.08 4.44
C VAL A 10 -0.95 18.24 3.72
N LEU A 11 -0.53 17.08 3.19
CA LEU A 11 -1.43 16.11 2.56
C LEU A 11 -2.22 15.36 3.63
N THR A 12 -3.54 15.31 3.46
CA THR A 12 -4.45 14.58 4.36
C THR A 12 -5.12 13.42 3.64
N GLN A 13 -5.29 12.33 4.37
CA GLN A 13 -5.96 11.11 3.94
C GLN A 13 -6.98 10.68 4.99
N CYS A 14 -7.97 9.90 4.56
CA CYS A 14 -8.92 9.21 5.43
C CYS A 14 -9.00 7.76 4.98
N SER A 15 -8.37 6.85 5.73
CA SER A 15 -8.35 5.43 5.38
C SER A 15 -9.71 4.80 5.65
N LEU A 16 -10.42 4.44 4.59
CA LEU A 16 -11.73 3.80 4.63
C LEU A 16 -11.77 2.67 3.59
N GLU A 17 -12.93 2.03 3.44
CA GLU A 17 -13.21 1.15 2.30
C GLU A 17 -13.00 1.91 0.97
N GLU A 18 -12.53 1.22 -0.05
CA GLU A 18 -11.85 1.82 -1.20
C GLU A 18 -12.76 2.64 -2.11
N ALA A 19 -14.01 2.18 -2.32
CA ALA A 19 -15.01 2.95 -3.06
C ALA A 19 -15.41 4.21 -2.28
N THR A 20 -15.52 4.11 -0.96
CA THR A 20 -15.85 5.24 -0.08
C THR A 20 -14.71 6.26 -0.02
N GLU A 21 -13.46 5.80 0.10
CA GLU A 21 -12.27 6.66 0.07
C GLU A 21 -12.16 7.40 -1.27
N LEU A 22 -12.40 6.71 -2.38
CA LEU A 22 -12.38 7.33 -3.71
C LEU A 22 -13.47 8.39 -3.84
N LYS A 23 -14.69 8.11 -3.36
CA LYS A 23 -15.80 9.08 -3.38
C LYS A 23 -15.46 10.33 -2.57
N LEU A 24 -14.86 10.18 -1.39
CA LEU A 24 -14.40 11.32 -0.59
C LEU A 24 -13.27 12.10 -1.27
N GLY A 25 -12.37 11.41 -1.97
CA GLY A 25 -11.35 12.04 -2.80
C GLY A 25 -11.95 12.84 -3.96
N MET A 26 -12.96 12.30 -4.63
CA MET A 26 -13.69 12.98 -5.71
C MET A 26 -14.46 14.21 -5.20
N LEU A 27 -14.95 14.18 -3.95
CA LEU A 27 -15.57 15.32 -3.28
C LEU A 27 -14.55 16.36 -2.76
N GLY A 28 -13.25 16.08 -2.85
CA GLY A 28 -12.18 16.99 -2.43
C GLY A 28 -11.91 17.02 -0.92
N HIS A 29 -12.39 16.02 -0.17
CA HIS A 29 -12.14 15.94 1.27
C HIS A 29 -10.76 15.36 1.63
N THR A 30 -10.16 14.60 0.72
CA THR A 30 -8.82 14.02 0.88
C THR A 30 -7.91 14.51 -0.24
N CYS A 31 -6.63 14.75 0.08
CA CYS A 31 -5.62 15.19 -0.88
C CYS A 31 -4.75 14.02 -1.36
N TYR A 32 -4.88 12.87 -0.70
CA TYR A 32 -3.98 11.74 -0.85
C TYR A 32 -4.64 10.45 -0.33
N ALA A 33 -4.36 9.32 -0.97
CA ALA A 33 -4.83 7.99 -0.57
C ALA A 33 -3.63 7.04 -0.38
N GLU A 34 -3.53 6.33 0.74
CA GLU A 34 -2.42 5.36 0.93
C GLU A 34 -2.89 3.94 1.22
N THR A 35 -4.15 3.76 1.57
CA THR A 35 -4.69 2.49 2.06
C THR A 35 -5.21 1.58 0.96
N ILE A 36 -4.63 1.68 -0.24
CA ILE A 36 -4.93 0.78 -1.34
C ILE A 36 -4.13 -0.50 -1.13
N SER A 37 -4.78 -1.49 -0.51
CA SER A 37 -4.13 -2.72 -0.07
C SER A 37 -3.79 -3.64 -1.25
N VAL A 38 -2.62 -4.27 -1.27
CA VAL A 38 -2.23 -5.29 -2.26
C VAL A 38 -1.63 -6.51 -1.57
N TYR A 39 -1.94 -7.69 -2.10
CA TYR A 39 -1.62 -8.97 -1.47
C TYR A 39 -0.80 -9.89 -2.38
N GLY A 40 -0.13 -10.87 -1.77
CA GLY A 40 0.79 -11.77 -2.46
C GLY A 40 0.13 -13.02 -3.01
N THR A 41 -1.10 -13.35 -2.62
CA THR A 41 -1.83 -14.58 -3.02
C THR A 41 -3.25 -14.25 -3.45
N GLU A 42 -3.77 -15.05 -4.39
CA GLU A 42 -5.12 -14.87 -4.94
C GLU A 42 -6.25 -15.02 -3.90
N PRO A 43 -6.26 -16.04 -3.01
CA PRO A 43 -7.30 -16.12 -1.98
C PRO A 43 -7.32 -14.91 -1.03
N VAL A 44 -6.16 -14.35 -0.69
CA VAL A 44 -6.08 -13.16 0.16
C VAL A 44 -6.53 -11.91 -0.59
N PHE A 45 -6.34 -11.87 -1.91
CA PHE A 45 -6.92 -10.83 -2.75
C PHE A 45 -8.44 -10.89 -2.75
N THR A 46 -9.02 -12.08 -2.92
CA THR A 46 -10.46 -12.29 -2.88
C THR A 46 -11.06 -11.93 -1.51
N ASP A 47 -10.41 -12.33 -0.41
CA ASP A 47 -10.83 -11.93 0.95
C ASP A 47 -10.68 -10.42 1.19
N GLY A 48 -9.80 -9.77 0.44
CA GLY A 48 -9.65 -8.32 0.39
C GLY A 48 -10.63 -7.63 -0.57
N ASP A 49 -11.66 -8.34 -1.06
CA ASP A 49 -12.68 -7.89 -2.02
C ASP A 49 -12.11 -7.32 -3.33
N ASP A 50 -10.92 -7.77 -3.73
CA ASP A 50 -10.18 -7.16 -4.82
C ASP A 50 -9.41 -8.12 -5.71
N THR A 51 -9.09 -7.64 -6.90
CA THR A 51 -8.23 -8.32 -7.87
C THR A 51 -7.08 -7.40 -8.28
N PRO A 52 -5.98 -7.94 -8.83
CA PRO A 52 -4.91 -7.09 -9.36
C PRO A 52 -5.41 -6.08 -10.42
N TRP A 53 -6.46 -6.44 -11.17
CA TRP A 53 -7.08 -5.59 -12.17
C TRP A 53 -7.96 -4.50 -11.55
N SER A 54 -8.79 -4.82 -10.53
CA SER A 54 -9.60 -3.81 -9.83
C SER A 54 -8.69 -2.75 -9.19
N LYS A 55 -7.60 -3.16 -8.57
CA LYS A 55 -6.58 -2.27 -8.00
C LYS A 55 -5.89 -1.40 -9.04
N GLY A 56 -5.53 -1.97 -10.18
CA GLY A 56 -4.95 -1.21 -11.30
C GLY A 56 -5.92 -0.16 -11.85
N PHE A 57 -7.20 -0.51 -11.97
CA PHE A 57 -8.23 0.43 -12.41
C PHE A 57 -8.50 1.52 -11.37
N LEU A 58 -8.63 1.15 -10.10
CA LEU A 58 -8.77 2.09 -8.98
C LEU A 58 -7.58 3.06 -8.95
N ALA A 59 -6.37 2.55 -9.17
CA ALA A 59 -5.17 3.36 -9.27
C ALA A 59 -5.22 4.40 -10.40
N SER A 60 -5.64 3.97 -11.57
CA SER A 60 -5.85 4.88 -12.70
C SER A 60 -6.97 5.89 -12.44
N SER A 61 -7.99 5.51 -11.68
CA SER A 61 -9.10 6.39 -11.29
C SER A 61 -8.61 7.53 -10.38
N TYR A 62 -7.79 7.23 -9.38
CA TYR A 62 -7.13 8.26 -8.57
C TYR A 62 -6.23 9.18 -9.43
N ALA A 63 -5.43 8.60 -10.33
CA ALA A 63 -4.54 9.35 -11.22
C ALA A 63 -5.32 10.28 -12.18
N SER A 64 -6.46 9.81 -12.72
CA SER A 64 -7.33 10.61 -13.60
C SER A 64 -7.92 11.86 -12.93
N ARG A 65 -8.05 11.83 -11.60
CA ARG A 65 -8.51 12.95 -10.78
C ARG A 65 -7.37 13.81 -10.24
N GLY A 66 -6.12 13.48 -10.57
CA GLY A 66 -4.94 14.19 -10.06
C GLY A 66 -4.68 13.95 -8.56
N LEU A 67 -5.31 12.94 -7.97
CA LEU A 67 -5.09 12.58 -6.56
C LEU A 67 -3.84 11.73 -6.46
N LYS A 68 -2.93 12.15 -5.58
CA LYS A 68 -1.75 11.36 -5.26
C LYS A 68 -2.19 10.13 -4.46
N MET A 69 -1.64 8.98 -4.76
CA MET A 69 -1.95 7.77 -4.02
C MET A 69 -0.68 6.94 -3.76
N ARG A 70 -0.78 5.86 -2.97
CA ARG A 70 0.22 4.81 -2.82
C ARG A 70 -0.49 3.50 -2.53
N PHE A 71 0.11 2.40 -3.00
CA PHE A 71 -0.28 1.08 -2.53
C PHE A 71 0.28 0.82 -1.13
N THR A 72 -0.41 -0.02 -0.36
CA THR A 72 0.09 -0.56 0.91
C THR A 72 0.20 -2.07 0.80
N SER A 73 1.41 -2.59 1.03
CA SER A 73 1.70 -4.01 1.20
C SER A 73 2.22 -4.28 2.60
N GLY A 74 2.14 -5.52 3.06
CA GLY A 74 2.64 -5.91 4.36
C GLY A 74 3.21 -7.30 4.35
N SER A 75 4.50 -7.43 4.66
CA SER A 75 5.10 -8.75 4.87
C SER A 75 4.31 -9.49 5.96
N GLY A 76 3.66 -10.60 5.64
CA GLY A 76 2.87 -11.39 6.59
C GLY A 76 1.36 -11.13 6.59
N SER A 77 0.83 -10.27 5.71
CA SER A 77 -0.63 -10.15 5.52
C SER A 77 -1.25 -11.49 5.16
N GLU A 78 -0.59 -12.28 4.32
CA GLU A 78 -1.10 -13.58 3.86
C GLU A 78 -1.08 -14.64 4.96
N VAL A 79 -0.15 -14.52 5.91
CA VAL A 79 -0.09 -15.40 7.09
C VAL A 79 -1.20 -15.05 8.07
N GLN A 80 -1.46 -13.76 8.27
CA GLN A 80 -2.54 -13.28 9.13
C GLN A 80 -3.93 -13.66 8.59
N MET A 81 -4.09 -13.66 7.27
CA MET A 81 -5.32 -14.07 6.58
C MET A 81 -5.43 -15.59 6.36
N GLY A 82 -4.42 -16.38 6.75
CA GLY A 82 -4.48 -17.84 6.72
C GLY A 82 -4.09 -18.51 5.40
N TYR A 83 -3.78 -17.75 4.35
CA TYR A 83 -3.49 -18.27 3.01
C TYR A 83 -2.07 -17.94 2.53
N ALA A 84 -1.07 -18.41 3.29
CA ALA A 84 0.35 -18.19 2.98
C ALA A 84 0.93 -19.12 1.90
N GLU A 85 0.17 -20.11 1.40
CA GLU A 85 0.58 -21.08 0.36
C GLU A 85 1.96 -21.76 0.63
N GLY A 86 2.38 -21.85 1.90
CA GLY A 86 3.70 -22.38 2.28
C GLY A 86 4.90 -21.54 1.82
N LYS A 87 4.67 -20.29 1.37
CA LYS A 87 5.72 -19.41 0.84
C LYS A 87 6.29 -18.50 1.93
N SER A 88 7.53 -18.04 1.70
CA SER A 88 8.17 -17.09 2.63
C SER A 88 7.49 -15.71 2.57
N MET A 89 7.44 -15.02 3.72
CA MET A 89 6.89 -13.66 3.81
C MET A 89 7.57 -12.67 2.84
N LEU A 90 8.87 -12.84 2.59
CA LEU A 90 9.61 -11.99 1.64
C LEU A 90 9.22 -12.25 0.19
N TYR A 91 8.94 -13.50 -0.17
CA TYR A 91 8.50 -13.85 -1.52
C TYR A 91 7.11 -13.28 -1.80
N LEU A 92 6.19 -13.39 -0.84
CA LEU A 92 4.85 -12.83 -0.97
C LEU A 92 4.89 -11.30 -1.08
N GLU A 93 5.69 -10.64 -0.23
CA GLU A 93 5.91 -9.20 -0.31
C GLU A 93 6.55 -8.76 -1.65
N ALA A 94 7.48 -9.56 -2.19
CA ALA A 94 8.05 -9.29 -3.51
C ALA A 94 6.98 -9.33 -4.61
N ARG A 95 6.01 -10.27 -4.54
CA ARG A 95 4.87 -10.29 -5.46
C ARG A 95 4.05 -9.00 -5.36
N CYS A 96 3.74 -8.53 -4.16
CA CYS A 96 3.03 -7.27 -3.95
C CYS A 96 3.74 -6.09 -4.62
N ILE A 97 5.07 -5.99 -4.45
CA ILE A 97 5.90 -4.95 -5.07
C ILE A 97 5.82 -4.99 -6.59
N TYR A 98 5.88 -6.18 -7.19
CA TYR A 98 5.76 -6.34 -8.65
C TYR A 98 4.36 -6.02 -9.17
N ILE A 99 3.30 -6.32 -8.40
CA ILE A 99 1.92 -5.93 -8.75
C ILE A 99 1.78 -4.42 -8.74
N THR A 100 2.31 -3.74 -7.71
CA THR A 100 2.33 -2.27 -7.68
C THR A 100 3.06 -1.67 -8.88
N LYS A 101 4.20 -2.27 -9.27
CA LYS A 101 4.93 -1.86 -10.48
C LYS A 101 4.11 -2.09 -11.75
N ALA A 102 3.44 -3.23 -11.85
CA ALA A 102 2.58 -3.57 -12.99
C ALA A 102 1.39 -2.61 -13.13
N ALA A 103 0.86 -2.10 -12.01
CA ALA A 103 -0.16 -1.04 -11.98
C ALA A 103 0.40 0.36 -12.35
N ALA A 104 1.60 0.45 -12.91
CA ALA A 104 2.32 1.66 -13.31
C ALA A 104 2.51 2.69 -12.19
N TYR A 105 2.37 2.28 -10.93
CA TYR A 105 2.47 3.16 -9.79
C TYR A 105 3.85 3.11 -9.18
N ARG A 106 4.45 4.27 -8.92
CA ARG A 106 5.86 4.37 -8.51
C ARG A 106 6.08 4.17 -7.02
N VAL A 107 5.05 4.00 -6.21
CA VAL A 107 5.19 4.14 -4.77
C VAL A 107 4.35 3.13 -3.99
N CYS A 108 5.00 2.38 -3.09
CA CYS A 108 4.37 1.41 -2.19
C CYS A 108 4.80 1.68 -0.74
N LYS A 109 3.86 1.56 0.20
CA LYS A 109 4.09 1.59 1.64
C LYS A 109 4.15 0.15 2.14
N THR A 110 5.32 -0.25 2.64
CA THR A 110 5.50 -1.59 3.21
C THR A 110 5.31 -1.51 4.73
N VAL A 111 4.46 -2.37 5.31
CA VAL A 111 4.31 -2.50 6.77
C VAL A 111 5.01 -3.77 7.30
N PRO A 112 5.65 -3.71 8.49
CA PRO A 112 6.40 -4.83 9.04
C PRO A 112 5.48 -5.90 9.63
N SER A 113 5.81 -7.17 9.40
CA SER A 113 5.12 -8.29 10.06
C SER A 113 5.23 -8.21 11.58
N ALA A 114 4.20 -8.67 12.29
CA ALA A 114 4.20 -8.69 13.75
C ALA A 114 5.06 -9.82 14.37
N ALA A 115 5.44 -10.83 13.59
CA ALA A 115 5.63 -12.18 14.15
C ALA A 115 6.98 -12.87 13.89
N SER A 116 8.11 -12.18 13.68
CA SER A 116 9.40 -12.89 13.49
C SER A 116 10.65 -12.19 14.03
N ALA A 117 11.58 -13.00 14.57
CA ALA A 117 12.92 -12.60 15.00
C ALA A 117 13.79 -12.01 13.85
N CYS A 118 13.43 -12.26 12.58
CA CYS A 118 14.09 -11.64 11.42
C CYS A 118 13.36 -10.38 10.90
N ARG A 119 12.43 -9.79 11.69
CA ARG A 119 11.58 -8.62 11.35
C ARG A 119 12.32 -7.49 10.65
N LEU A 120 13.36 -6.94 11.28
CA LEU A 120 14.06 -5.76 10.74
C LEU A 120 14.83 -6.08 9.47
N ARG A 121 15.36 -7.31 9.35
CA ARG A 121 16.12 -7.74 8.19
C ARG A 121 15.19 -7.96 7.00
N CYS A 122 14.09 -8.69 7.19
CA CYS A 122 13.07 -8.86 6.16
C CYS A 122 12.50 -7.50 5.73
N PHE A 123 12.16 -6.63 6.68
CA PHE A 123 11.63 -5.29 6.39
C PHE A 123 12.63 -4.35 5.69
N ARG A 124 13.93 -4.46 6.00
CA ARG A 124 14.97 -3.75 5.25
C ARG A 124 15.16 -4.34 3.84
N HIS A 125 15.05 -5.66 3.72
CA HIS A 125 15.23 -6.35 2.44
C HIS A 125 14.07 -6.11 1.49
N SER A 126 12.83 -6.11 1.95
CA SER A 126 11.65 -5.75 1.12
C SER A 126 11.71 -4.29 0.69
N ARG A 127 12.17 -3.37 1.56
CA ARG A 127 12.47 -1.98 1.15
C ARG A 127 13.55 -1.88 0.08
N GLY A 128 14.64 -2.65 0.22
CA GLY A 128 15.69 -2.73 -0.80
C GLY A 128 15.21 -3.37 -2.10
N ALA A 129 14.32 -4.36 -2.03
CA ALA A 129 13.74 -5.02 -3.19
C ALA A 129 12.78 -4.10 -3.96
N GLY A 130 12.07 -3.20 -3.29
CA GLY A 130 11.26 -2.16 -3.96
C GLY A 130 12.08 -0.97 -4.49
N GLY A 131 13.24 -0.67 -3.89
CA GLY A 131 14.14 0.37 -4.41
C GLY A 131 14.85 0.01 -5.73
N LYS A 132 15.09 -1.27 -6.00
CA LYS A 132 15.70 -1.76 -7.26
C LYS A 132 14.85 -1.55 -8.52
N PRO A 133 13.51 -1.71 -8.50
CA PRO A 133 12.64 -1.44 -9.64
C PRO A 133 12.22 0.03 -9.79
N ASP A 134 12.94 1.00 -9.22
CA ASP A 134 12.59 2.43 -9.15
C ASP A 134 11.27 2.74 -8.43
N LEU A 135 10.86 1.86 -7.51
CA LEU A 135 9.71 2.10 -6.64
C LEU A 135 10.18 2.90 -5.41
N PHE A 136 9.54 4.03 -5.15
CA PHE A 136 9.71 4.74 -3.91
C PHE A 136 9.01 3.93 -2.80
N VAL A 137 9.78 3.38 -1.86
CA VAL A 137 9.22 2.60 -0.75
C VAL A 137 9.14 3.47 0.49
N ALA A 138 7.92 3.82 0.90
CA ALA A 138 7.70 4.50 2.17
C ALA A 138 7.73 3.48 3.30
N GLY A 139 8.69 3.59 4.22
CA GLY A 139 8.66 2.80 5.44
C GLY A 139 7.52 3.25 6.36
N SER A 140 6.95 2.33 7.13
CA SER A 140 6.07 2.60 8.28
C SER A 140 6.82 3.29 9.43
N GLY A 141 7.51 4.39 9.14
CA GLY A 141 8.09 5.27 10.13
C GLY A 141 7.10 6.40 10.37
N VAL A 142 6.38 6.35 11.48
CA VAL A 142 5.87 7.57 12.10
C VAL A 142 7.12 8.39 12.42
N ARG A 143 7.40 9.43 11.65
CA ARG A 143 8.30 10.49 12.12
C ARG A 143 7.42 11.35 13.02
N LEU A 144 7.37 11.00 14.31
CA LEU A 144 7.03 11.94 15.36
C LEU A 144 8.06 13.06 15.23
N GLN A 145 7.67 14.15 14.58
CA GLN A 145 8.20 15.48 14.86
C GLN A 145 7.10 16.23 15.58
#